data_AF-A0A0G3GZG2-F1
#
_entry.id   AF-A0A0G3GZG2-F1
#
_cell.length_a   1.000
_cell.length_b   1.000
_cell.length_c   1.000
_cell.angle_alpha   90.00
_cell.angle_beta   90.00
_cell.angle_gamma   90.00
#
_symmetry.space_group_name_H-M   'P 1'
#
loop_
_entity.id
_entity.type
_entity.pdbx_description
1 polymer ?
#
loop_
_entity_poly.entity_id
_entity_poly.type
_entity_poly.pdbx_seq_one_letter_code
_entity_poly.pdbx_strand_id
1 'polypeptide(L)'
;MGEETTQKLITPLDNPHDVDLKPSVVPRGLQYAAMVVFVIAVIASGVFSFTEHWRRATFTLGVALLWLSLVRITCDSKVLWVLAVRSRHFDAAYTALGGALMVFLASSVDSLGS
;
A
#
# COMPACT_ATOMS: atom_id res chain seq x y z
N MET A 1 33.74 -27.12 17.18
CA MET A 1 33.49 -25.73 17.62
C MET A 1 32.46 -25.19 16.67
N GLY A 2 31.19 -25.38 17.03
CA GLY A 2 30.05 -25.30 16.13
C GLY A 2 29.77 -23.85 15.73
N GLU A 3 29.69 -23.63 14.42
CA GLU A 3 29.11 -22.43 13.85
C GLU A 3 27.61 -22.43 14.23
N GLU A 4 27.28 -21.92 15.42
CA GLU A 4 25.96 -21.34 15.68
C GLU A 4 25.86 -20.04 14.88
N THR A 5 25.88 -20.17 13.57
CA THR A 5 25.39 -19.14 12.66
C THR A 5 23.96 -18.93 13.07
N THR A 6 23.69 -17.82 13.73
CA THR A 6 22.36 -17.35 14.09
C THR A 6 21.53 -17.32 12.81
N GLN A 7 20.90 -18.45 12.52
CA GLN A 7 19.95 -18.59 11.44
C GLN A 7 18.79 -17.73 11.89
N LYS A 8 18.80 -16.44 11.49
CA LYS A 8 17.63 -15.56 11.52
C LYS A 8 16.48 -16.47 11.10
N LEU A 9 15.57 -16.77 12.01
CA LEU A 9 14.40 -17.59 11.74
C LEU A 9 13.56 -16.84 10.70
N ILE A 10 13.87 -17.05 9.42
CA ILE A 10 13.13 -16.48 8.30
C ILE A 10 11.78 -17.19 8.36
N THR A 11 10.76 -16.48 8.85
CA THR A 11 9.41 -17.02 8.85
C THR A 11 8.92 -17.01 7.40
N PRO A 12 8.10 -17.97 6.93
CA PRO A 12 7.58 -17.97 5.55
C PRO A 12 6.84 -16.69 5.13
N LEU A 13 6.44 -15.85 6.10
CA LEU A 13 5.77 -14.57 5.87
C LEU A 13 6.72 -13.36 5.91
N ASP A 14 8.02 -13.55 6.20
CA ASP A 14 9.00 -12.47 6.10
C ASP A 14 9.37 -12.25 4.63
N ASN A 15 9.26 -10.99 4.17
CA ASN A 15 9.65 -10.66 2.80
C ASN A 15 11.19 -10.78 2.64
N PRO A 16 11.70 -11.71 1.81
CA PRO A 16 13.14 -11.96 1.67
C PRO A 16 13.95 -10.76 1.20
N HIS A 17 13.32 -9.79 0.54
CA HIS A 17 13.99 -8.59 0.04
C HIS A 17 14.08 -7.45 1.06
N ASP A 18 13.35 -7.53 2.18
CA ASP A 18 13.29 -6.49 3.21
C ASP A 18 13.96 -6.93 4.54
N VAL A 19 14.59 -8.11 4.57
CA VAL A 19 15.17 -8.75 5.78
C VAL A 19 16.29 -7.97 6.47
N ASP A 20 16.92 -7.05 5.75
CA ASP A 20 18.03 -6.20 6.22
C ASP A 20 17.62 -4.74 6.45
N LEU A 21 16.34 -4.40 6.27
CA LEU A 21 15.85 -3.04 6.54
C LEU A 21 15.75 -2.78 8.04
N LYS A 22 16.11 -1.54 8.43
CA LYS A 22 15.93 -1.06 9.80
C LYS A 22 14.44 -1.06 10.16
N PRO A 23 14.04 -1.55 11.36
CA PRO A 23 12.66 -1.49 11.81
C PRO A 23 12.09 -0.08 11.73
N SER A 24 10.83 0.03 11.32
CA SER A 24 10.16 1.33 11.26
C SER A 24 10.10 1.99 12.64
N VAL A 25 10.29 3.31 12.67
CA VAL A 25 10.09 4.15 13.87
C VAL A 25 8.61 4.36 14.22
N VAL A 26 7.69 3.98 13.31
CA VAL A 26 6.26 4.17 13.47
C VAL A 26 5.70 3.08 14.41
N PRO A 27 4.95 3.44 15.47
CA PRO A 27 4.37 2.47 16.38
C PRO A 27 3.40 1.54 15.65
N ARG A 28 3.42 0.25 15.97
CA ARG A 28 2.62 -0.78 15.27
C ARG A 28 1.12 -0.45 15.18
N GLY A 29 0.55 0.13 16.23
CA GLY A 29 -0.86 0.55 16.23
C GLY A 29 -1.19 1.57 15.14
N LEU A 30 -0.27 2.51 14.87
CA LEU A 30 -0.44 3.50 13.80
C LEU A 30 -0.28 2.87 12.42
N GLN A 31 0.58 1.86 12.28
CA GLN A 31 0.70 1.10 11.04
C GLN A 31 -0.60 0.34 10.70
N TYR A 32 -1.22 -0.31 11.69
CA TYR A 32 -2.53 -0.94 11.52
C TYR A 32 -3.64 0.08 11.22
N ALA A 33 -3.66 1.21 11.92
CA ALA A 33 -4.64 2.27 11.65
C ALA A 33 -4.50 2.80 10.21
N ALA A 34 -3.28 3.03 9.74
CA ALA A 34 -3.02 3.45 8.37
C ALA A 34 -3.50 2.41 7.34
N MET A 35 -3.39 1.12 7.67
CA MET A 35 -3.94 0.05 6.84
C MET A 35 -5.47 -0.01 6.86
N VAL A 36 -6.09 0.21 8.02
CA VAL A 36 -7.56 0.31 8.11
C VAL A 36 -8.06 1.46 7.24
N VAL A 37 -7.39 2.62 7.28
CA VAL A 37 -7.72 3.77 6.39
C VAL A 37 -7.62 3.38 4.92
N PHE A 38 -6.58 2.66 4.52
CA PHE A 38 -6.46 2.16 3.15
C PHE A 38 -7.62 1.24 2.76
N VAL A 39 -7.97 0.27 3.61
CA VAL A 39 -9.08 -0.66 3.35
C VAL A 39 -10.40 0.08 3.23
N ILE A 40 -10.66 1.06 4.11
CA ILE A 40 -11.86 1.90 4.04
C ILE A 40 -11.91 2.68 2.72
N ALA A 41 -10.79 3.25 2.27
CA ALA A 41 -10.72 3.97 1.00
C ALA A 41 -11.01 3.06 -0.20
N VAL A 42 -10.51 1.82 -0.19
CA VAL A 42 -10.81 0.81 -1.23
C VAL A 42 -12.30 0.44 -1.21
N ILE A 43 -12.89 0.23 -0.03
CA ILE A 43 -14.33 -0.04 0.10
C ILE A 43 -15.15 1.13 -0.44
N ALA A 44 -14.79 2.37 -0.07
CA ALA A 44 -15.46 3.57 -0.57
C ALA A 44 -15.36 3.69 -2.10
N SER A 45 -14.18 3.40 -2.68
CA SER A 45 -14.04 3.30 -4.12
C SER A 45 -14.95 2.23 -4.73
N GLY A 46 -15.05 1.06 -4.11
CA GLY A 46 -15.95 0.00 -4.54
C GLY A 46 -17.40 0.46 -4.57
N VAL A 47 -17.87 1.12 -3.50
CA VAL A 47 -19.21 1.72 -3.43
C VAL A 47 -19.44 2.70 -4.57
N PHE A 48 -18.51 3.63 -4.82
CA PHE A 48 -18.65 4.56 -5.95
C PHE A 48 -18.67 3.87 -7.31
N SER A 49 -17.98 2.74 -7.44
CA SER A 49 -18.01 1.94 -8.66
C SER A 49 -19.37 1.28 -8.91
N PHE A 50 -20.08 0.90 -7.84
CA PHE A 50 -21.43 0.33 -7.94
C PHE A 50 -22.52 1.38 -8.15
N THR A 51 -22.29 2.63 -7.77
CA THR A 51 -23.26 3.72 -7.92
C THR A 51 -23.09 4.51 -9.24
N GLU A 52 -22.58 3.88 -10.30
CA GLU A 52 -22.30 4.50 -11.61
C GLU A 52 -21.37 5.74 -11.57
N HIS A 53 -20.69 5.97 -10.44
CA HIS A 53 -19.76 7.08 -10.25
C HIS A 53 -18.32 6.65 -10.54
N TRP A 54 -18.09 6.03 -11.69
CA TRP A 54 -16.79 5.46 -12.10
C TRP A 54 -15.63 6.44 -11.96
N ARG A 55 -15.88 7.74 -12.17
CA ARG A 55 -14.89 8.82 -12.06
C ARG A 55 -14.47 9.04 -10.60
N ARG A 56 -15.44 9.09 -9.68
CA ARG A 56 -15.20 9.20 -8.23
C ARG A 56 -14.57 7.93 -7.68
N ALA A 57 -14.96 6.77 -8.19
CA ALA A 57 -14.35 5.48 -7.85
C ALA A 57 -12.86 5.47 -8.21
N THR A 58 -12.54 5.76 -9.49
CA THR A 58 -11.16 5.77 -9.99
C THR A 58 -10.29 6.79 -9.25
N PHE A 59 -10.82 7.98 -8.98
CA PHE A 59 -10.11 8.99 -8.18
C PHE A 59 -9.85 8.50 -6.75
N THR A 60 -10.86 7.94 -6.08
CA THR A 60 -10.75 7.45 -4.70
C THR A 60 -9.74 6.30 -4.61
N LEU A 61 -9.78 5.36 -5.56
CA LEU A 61 -8.80 4.27 -5.65
C LEU A 61 -7.39 4.81 -5.92
N GLY A 62 -7.24 5.79 -6.80
CA GLY A 62 -5.96 6.43 -7.08
C GLY A 62 -5.36 7.08 -5.83
N VAL A 63 -6.17 7.83 -5.05
CA VAL A 63 -5.77 8.39 -3.75
C VAL A 63 -5.42 7.28 -2.75
N ALA A 64 -6.17 6.18 -2.72
CA ALA A 64 -5.87 5.04 -1.86
C ALA A 64 -4.51 4.41 -2.20
N LEU A 65 -4.15 4.30 -3.48
CA LEU A 65 -2.84 3.80 -3.91
C LEU A 65 -1.70 4.76 -3.57
N LEU A 66 -1.91 6.08 -3.71
CA LEU A 66 -0.95 7.08 -3.26
C LEU A 66 -0.73 7.00 -1.74
N TRP A 67 -1.82 6.85 -0.97
CA TRP A 67 -1.75 6.61 0.46
C TRP A 67 -0.97 5.34 0.80
N LEU A 68 -1.25 4.24 0.09
CA LEU A 68 -0.52 2.98 0.27
C LEU A 68 0.98 3.13 -0.02
N SER A 69 1.37 3.95 -1.01
CA SER A 69 2.78 4.25 -1.29
C SER A 69 3.47 4.93 -0.09
N LEU A 70 2.79 5.90 0.55
CA LEU A 70 3.29 6.55 1.76
C LEU A 70 3.39 5.55 2.93
N VAL A 71 2.37 4.72 3.12
CA VAL A 71 2.37 3.67 4.14
C VAL A 71 3.50 2.68 3.90
N ARG A 72 3.77 2.32 2.64
CA ARG A 72 4.89 1.45 2.25
C ARG A 72 6.23 2.07 2.61
N ILE A 73 6.43 3.37 2.39
CA ILE A 73 7.68 4.05 2.72
C ILE A 73 7.78 4.38 4.22
N THR A 74 6.75 4.16 5.03
CA THR A 74 6.79 4.48 6.47
C THR A 74 6.67 3.27 7.40
N CYS A 75 5.97 2.21 6.98
CA CYS A 75 5.66 1.05 7.82
C CYS A 75 6.58 -0.15 7.54
N ASP A 76 6.57 -1.11 8.46
CA ASP A 76 7.36 -2.34 8.37
C ASP A 76 6.62 -3.41 7.54
N SER A 77 7.34 -4.14 6.69
CA SER A 77 6.79 -5.20 5.83
C SER A 77 6.08 -6.30 6.63
N LYS A 78 6.45 -6.51 7.90
CA LYS A 78 5.78 -7.46 8.81
C LYS A 78 4.33 -7.11 9.12
N VAL A 79 3.94 -5.84 9.05
CA VAL A 79 2.56 -5.39 9.30
C VAL A 79 1.71 -5.40 8.04
N LEU A 80 2.35 -5.30 6.87
CA LEU A 80 1.68 -5.21 5.58
C LEU A 80 1.35 -6.59 4.96
N TRP A 81 1.92 -7.68 5.48
CA TRP A 81 1.64 -9.07 5.09
C TRP A 81 1.63 -9.28 3.56
N VAL A 82 0.54 -9.81 3.00
CA VAL A 82 0.39 -10.20 1.58
C VAL A 82 0.73 -9.12 0.57
N LEU A 83 0.66 -7.85 0.97
CA LEU A 83 0.95 -6.75 0.07
C LEU A 83 2.47 -6.60 -0.19
N ALA A 84 3.35 -7.24 0.62
CA ALA A 84 4.81 -7.10 0.58
C ALA A 84 5.42 -8.20 -0.31
N VAL A 85 5.37 -8.01 -1.62
CA VAL A 85 5.65 -9.09 -2.59
C VAL A 85 7.09 -9.05 -3.11
N ARG A 86 7.64 -7.86 -3.34
CA ARG A 86 8.99 -7.72 -3.89
C ARG A 86 9.87 -6.87 -3.01
N SER A 87 9.93 -5.56 -3.18
CA SER A 87 10.72 -4.70 -2.30
C SER A 87 9.91 -3.48 -1.93
N ARG A 88 10.16 -2.96 -0.73
CA ARG A 88 9.46 -1.76 -0.23
C ARG A 88 9.46 -0.61 -1.22
N HIS A 89 10.59 -0.36 -1.89
CA HIS A 89 10.73 0.73 -2.86
C HIS A 89 10.02 0.44 -4.18
N PHE A 90 10.07 -0.81 -4.66
CA PHE A 90 9.38 -1.18 -5.90
C PHE A 90 7.86 -1.08 -5.72
N ASP A 91 7.32 -1.64 -4.63
CA ASP A 91 5.89 -1.62 -4.34
C ASP A 91 5.40 -0.16 -4.14
N ALA A 92 6.19 0.67 -3.46
CA ALA A 92 5.89 2.09 -3.28
C ALA A 92 5.90 2.87 -4.61
N ALA A 93 6.87 2.63 -5.48
CA ALA A 93 6.95 3.27 -6.79
C ALA A 93 5.79 2.84 -7.70
N TYR A 94 5.46 1.54 -7.70
CA TYR A 94 4.36 1.01 -8.50
C TYR A 94 3.01 1.60 -8.07
N THR A 95 2.74 1.60 -6.76
CA THR A 95 1.50 2.18 -6.20
C THR A 95 1.44 3.71 -6.38
N ALA A 96 2.58 4.41 -6.28
CA ALA A 96 2.65 5.84 -6.56
C ALA A 96 2.33 6.17 -8.01
N LEU A 97 2.99 5.50 -8.96
CA LEU A 97 2.79 5.74 -10.40
C LEU A 97 1.36 5.37 -10.83
N GLY A 98 0.88 4.20 -10.41
CA GLY A 98 -0.49 3.77 -10.70
C GLY A 98 -1.52 4.72 -10.10
N GLY A 99 -1.37 5.07 -8.82
CA GLY A 99 -2.26 6.01 -8.14
C GLY A 99 -2.27 7.40 -8.78
N ALA A 100 -1.10 7.93 -9.13
CA ALA A 100 -0.96 9.22 -9.79
C ALA A 100 -1.62 9.22 -11.17
N LEU A 101 -1.40 8.18 -11.98
CA LEU A 101 -2.04 8.04 -13.29
C LEU A 101 -3.57 7.95 -13.16
N MET A 102 -4.08 7.18 -12.19
CA MET A 102 -5.52 7.07 -11.95
C MET A 102 -6.13 8.41 -11.53
N VAL A 103 -5.51 9.13 -10.59
CA VAL A 103 -5.96 10.47 -10.17
C VAL A 103 -5.91 11.44 -11.34
N PHE A 104 -4.80 11.47 -12.08
CA PHE A 104 -4.63 12.34 -13.24
C PHE A 104 -5.72 12.10 -14.28
N LEU A 105 -5.93 10.85 -14.70
CA LEU A 105 -6.95 10.51 -15.70
C LEU A 105 -8.36 10.81 -15.20
N ALA A 106 -8.70 10.44 -13.96
CA ALA A 106 -10.01 10.72 -13.39
C ALA A 106 -10.30 12.23 -13.26
N SER A 107 -9.27 13.04 -13.00
CA SER A 107 -9.37 14.50 -12.94
C SER A 107 -9.38 15.18 -14.30
N SER A 108 -8.78 14.55 -15.32
CA SER A 108 -8.69 15.11 -16.68
C SER A 108 -9.94 14.91 -17.52
N VAL A 109 -10.81 13.96 -17.14
CA VAL A 109 -12.07 13.71 -17.85
C VAL A 109 -13.15 14.65 -17.30
N ASP A 110 -13.72 15.47 -18.19
CA ASP A 110 -14.82 16.37 -17.86
C ASP A 110 -16.04 15.60 -17.33
N SER A 111 -16.68 16.20 -16.33
CA SER A 111 -17.92 15.70 -15.77
C SER A 111 -19.09 16.11 -16.64
N LEU A 112 -19.33 15.39 -17.73
CA LEU A 112 -20.60 15.48 -18.43
C LEU A 112 -21.69 14.92 -17.50
N GLY A 113 -22.23 15.76 -16.62
CA GLY A 113 -23.40 15.49 -15.78
C GLY A 113 -23.24 14.42 -14.69
N SER A 114 -22.19 14.47 -13.87
CA SER A 114 -22.09 13.72 -12.61
C SER A 114 -22.26 14.62 -11.40
#